data_AF-A0A967WME3-F1
#
_entry.id   AF-A0A967WME3-F1
#
_cell.length_a   1.000
_cell.length_b   1.000
_cell.length_c   1.000
_cell.angle_alpha   90.00
_cell.angle_beta   90.00
_cell.angle_gamma   90.00
#
_symmetry.space_group_name_H-M   'P 1'
#
loop_
_entity.id
_entity.type
_entity.pdbx_description
1 polymer ?
#
loop_
_entity_poly.entity_id
_entity_poly.type
_entity_poly.pdbx_seq_one_letter_code
_entity_poly.pdbx_strand_id
1 'polypeptide(L)' 'MPPTPTPVLAIPKIAPDFTLERAGGGELKLSDQLAQGPVVLVFFQRCG' A
#
# COMPACT_ATOMS: atom_id res chain seq x y z
N MET A 1 28.60 -18.62 -3.08
CA MET A 1 27.52 -18.07 -2.23
C MET A 1 26.22 -18.72 -2.69
N PRO A 2 25.34 -19.18 -1.78
CA PRO A 2 24.00 -19.59 -2.16
C PRO A 2 23.23 -18.38 -2.73
N PRO A 3 22.34 -18.55 -3.72
CA PRO A 3 21.55 -17.44 -4.23
C PRO A 3 20.62 -16.90 -3.13
N THR A 4 20.53 -15.57 -3.00
CA THR A 4 19.53 -14.93 -2.15
C THR A 4 18.14 -15.35 -2.64
N PRO A 5 17.25 -15.88 -1.79
CA PRO A 5 15.90 -16.22 -2.21
C PRO A 5 15.19 -14.97 -2.72
N THR A 6 14.73 -15.02 -3.96
CA THR A 6 13.87 -13.96 -4.51
C THR A 6 12.55 -14.01 -3.75
N PRO A 7 12.09 -12.91 -3.13
CA PRO A 7 10.79 -12.89 -2.49
C PRO A 7 9.74 -13.19 -3.55
N VAL A 8 8.99 -14.28 -3.35
CA VAL A 8 7.85 -14.59 -4.20
C VAL A 8 6.81 -13.52 -3.92
N LEU A 9 6.55 -12.68 -4.92
CA LEU A 9 5.51 -11.66 -4.85
C LEU A 9 4.14 -12.37 -4.91
N ALA A 10 3.65 -12.84 -3.77
CA ALA A 10 2.30 -13.35 -3.66
C ALA A 10 1.34 -12.18 -3.76
N ILE A 11 0.69 -12.00 -4.92
CA ILE A 11 -0.34 -10.97 -5.08
C ILE A 11 -1.54 -11.43 -4.24
N PRO A 12 -1.87 -10.72 -3.15
CA PRO A 12 -2.97 -11.15 -2.29
C PRO A 12 -4.29 -10.88 -3.00
N LYS A 13 -5.27 -11.76 -2.77
CA LYS A 13 -6.64 -11.57 -3.28
C LYS A 13 -7.32 -10.33 -2.68
N ILE A 14 -6.90 -9.95 -1.47
CA ILE A 14 -7.40 -8.80 -0.72
C ILE A 14 -6.22 -7.87 -0.49
N ALA A 15 -6.40 -6.57 -0.76
CA ALA A 15 -5.37 -5.58 -0.48
C ALA A 15 -5.03 -5.58 1.03
N PRO A 16 -3.75 -5.68 1.40
CA PRO A 16 -3.34 -5.55 2.80
C PRO A 16 -3.75 -4.18 3.34
N ASP A 17 -4.23 -4.15 4.58
CA ASP A 17 -4.47 -2.89 5.27
C ASP A 17 -3.15 -2.16 5.49
N PHE A 18 -3.20 -0.82 5.44
CA PHE A 18 -2.03 0.01 5.66
C PHE A 18 -2.43 1.31 6.34
N THR A 19 -1.43 1.91 6.97
CA THR A 19 -1.50 3.22 7.58
C THR A 19 -0.40 4.10 6.97
N LEU A 20 -0.76 5.28 6.47
CA LEU A 20 0.17 6.25 5.89
C LEU A 20 -0.06 7.65 6.46
N GLU A 21 1.02 8.39 6.66
CA GLU A 21 0.96 9.83 6.91
C GLU A 21 0.60 10.56 5.61
N ARG A 22 -0.42 11.42 5.65
CA ARG A 22 -0.82 12.23 4.51
C ARG A 22 0.11 13.43 4.37
N ALA A 23 0.35 13.86 3.12
CA ALA A 23 1.15 15.04 2.84
C ALA A 23 0.60 16.33 3.48
N GLY A 24 -0.72 16.44 3.66
CA GLY A 24 -1.38 17.55 4.35
C GLY A 24 -1.44 17.41 5.88
N GLY A 25 -0.79 16.38 6.43
CA GLY A 25 -0.85 16.02 7.83
C GLY A 25 -1.97 15.03 8.18
N GLY A 26 -1.73 14.28 9.25
CA GLY A 26 -2.65 13.28 9.78
C GLY A 26 -2.60 11.95 9.04
N GLU A 27 -3.22 10.96 9.68
CA GLU A 27 -3.10 9.56 9.28
C GLU A 27 -4.21 9.16 8.29
N LEU A 28 -3.89 8.26 7.36
CA LEU A 28 -4.83 7.57 6.49
C LEU A 28 -4.68 6.06 6.68
N LYS A 29 -5.81 5.41 6.98
CA LYS A 29 -5.90 3.95 7.06
C LYS A 29 -6.80 3.41 5.94
N LEU A 30 -6.35 2.36 5.27
CA LEU A 30 -7.11 1.78 4.14
C LEU A 30 -8.47 1.24 4.60
N SER A 31 -8.55 0.58 5.76
CA SER A 31 -9.81 0.09 6.33
C SER A 31 -10.88 1.17 6.44
N ASP A 32 -10.49 2.38 6.84
CA ASP A 32 -11.42 3.49 7.08
C ASP A 32 -11.92 4.09 5.77
N GLN A 33 -11.09 4.07 4.72
CA GLN A 33 -11.49 4.47 3.37
C GLN A 33 -12.42 3.44 2.73
N LEU A 34 -12.13 2.14 2.90
CA LEU A 34 -12.97 1.06 2.38
C LEU A 34 -14.37 1.03 3.01
N ALA A 35 -14.51 1.47 4.26
CA ALA A 35 -15.81 1.62 4.91
C ALA A 35 -16.70 2.68 4.24
N GLN A 36 -16.11 3.62 3.49
CA GLN A 36 -16.83 4.70 2.80
C GLN A 36 -17.13 4.37 1.34
N GLY A 37 -16.44 3.40 0.74
CA GLY A 37 -16.68 2.94 -0.62
C GLY A 37 -15.44 2.36 -1.32
N PRO A 38 -15.53 2.13 -2.63
CA PRO A 38 -14.41 1.64 -3.43
C PRO A 38 -13.21 2.60 -3.40
N VAL A 39 -12.00 2.06 -3.29
CA VAL A 39 -10.74 2.81 -3.21
C VAL A 39 -9.83 2.39 -4.37
N VAL A 40 -9.22 3.37 -5.05
CA VAL A 40 -8.17 3.13 -6.05
C VAL A 40 -6.83 3.58 -5.46
N LEU A 41 -5.86 2.66 -5.39
CA LEU A 41 -4.53 2.93 -4.86
C LEU A 41 -3.53 3.10 -6.00
N VAL A 42 -2.85 4.24 -6.05
CA VAL A 42 -1.86 4.56 -7.09
C VAL A 42 -0.50 4.75 -6.42
N PHE A 43 0.46 3.91 -6.79
CA PHE A 43 1.85 4.07 -6.38
C PHE A 43 2.59 4.85 -7.46
N PHE A 44 3.16 5.99 -7.10
CA PHE A 44 3.99 6.78 -7.98
C PHE A 44 5.18 7.33 -7.21
N GLN A 45 6.29 7.54 -7.90
CA GLN A 45 7.43 8.26 -7.36
C GLN A 45 7.41 9.66 -7.97
N ARG A 46 7.46 10.70 -7.12
CA ARG A 46 7.71 12.04 -7.63
C ARG A 46 9.19 12.12 -7.99
N CYS A 47 9.51 12.17 -9.28
CA CYS A 47 10.84 12.59 -9.73
C CYS A 47 11.00 14.06 -9.37
N GLY A 48 12.06 14.38 -8.62
CA GLY A 48 12.50 15.75 -8.36
C GLY A 48 13.34 16.29 -9.50
#